data_AF-A0A4Y9IWI0-F1
#
_entry.id   AF-A0A4Y9IWI0-F1
#
_cell.length_a   1.000
_cell.length_b   1.000
_cell.length_c   1.000
_cell.angle_alpha   90.00
_cell.angle_beta   90.00
_cell.angle_gamma   90.00
#
_symmetry.space_group_name_H-M   'P 1'
#
loop_
_entity.id
_entity.type
_entity.pdbx_description
1 polymer ?
#
loop_
_entity_poly.entity_id
_entity_poly.type
_entity_poly.pdbx_seq_one_letter_code
_entity_poly.pdbx_strand_id
1 'polypeptide(L)'
;MSAAKDFISNLFEGNDKIVLTGLFRIRAVGETTFTTWEHADIDPVQIDVIVCVLNFRHLAVFGEIGSRYMPIALVLDGEAQFSELYTTYQWISAPTIEEIAQVLSTIDFDKLQNDFKEYQWAVKEEQANDWYLEHTMQEHLKIMDAKTPLEADTKWDKMTPKGKYEYFKIWTKKK
;
A
#
# COMPACT_ATOMS: atom_id res chain seq x y z
N MET A 1 8.62 -0.15 16.55
CA MET A 1 7.89 -1.41 16.26
C MET A 1 6.37 -1.37 16.51
N SER A 2 5.72 -0.29 17.00
CA SER A 2 4.25 -0.26 17.13
C SER A 2 3.52 0.11 15.83
N ALA A 3 4.12 0.94 14.97
CA ALA A 3 3.47 1.48 13.77
C ALA A 3 2.96 0.42 12.78
N ALA A 4 3.72 -0.65 12.53
CA ALA A 4 3.30 -1.72 11.60
C ALA A 4 2.19 -2.62 12.18
N LYS A 5 2.21 -2.86 13.49
CA LYS A 5 1.19 -3.66 14.19
C LYS A 5 -0.13 -2.89 14.32
N ASP A 6 -0.04 -1.58 14.55
CA ASP A 6 -1.19 -0.67 14.57
C ASP A 6 -1.76 -0.47 13.16
N PHE A 7 -0.93 -0.44 12.12
CA PHE A 7 -1.37 -0.34 10.73
C PHE A 7 -2.20 -1.56 10.30
N ILE A 8 -1.72 -2.78 10.56
CA ILE A 8 -2.42 -4.02 10.14
C ILE A 8 -3.71 -4.25 10.95
N SER A 9 -3.71 -3.92 12.25
CA SER A 9 -4.85 -4.19 13.15
C SER A 9 -5.99 -3.19 12.95
N ASN A 10 -5.70 -1.96 12.51
CA ASN A 10 -6.71 -0.92 12.27
C ASN A 10 -7.32 -0.95 10.86
N LEU A 11 -6.86 -1.84 9.98
CA LEU A 11 -7.25 -1.84 8.57
C LEU A 11 -8.60 -2.53 8.30
N PHE A 12 -9.05 -3.45 9.17
CA PHE A 12 -10.17 -4.36 8.83
C PHE A 12 -11.19 -4.69 9.94
N GLU A 13 -11.20 -3.98 11.07
CA GLU A 13 -12.28 -4.12 12.07
C GLU A 13 -12.89 -2.75 12.39
N GLY A 14 -14.16 -2.55 11.99
CA GLY A 14 -14.91 -1.28 12.19
C GLY A 14 -14.99 -0.45 10.91
N ASN A 15 -16.09 -0.62 10.18
CA ASN A 15 -16.27 -0.30 8.76
C ASN A 15 -16.49 1.20 8.45
N ASP A 16 -15.64 2.10 8.98
CA ASP A 16 -15.71 3.55 8.76
C ASP A 16 -14.38 4.18 8.28
N LYS A 17 -13.35 3.37 7.97
CA LYS A 17 -12.02 3.88 7.62
C LYS A 17 -11.72 3.72 6.12
N ILE A 18 -11.29 4.80 5.48
CA ILE A 18 -10.72 4.78 4.13
C ILE A 18 -9.25 4.38 4.25
N VAL A 19 -8.87 3.32 3.56
CA VAL A 19 -7.51 2.81 3.50
C VAL A 19 -6.98 2.97 2.10
N LEU A 20 -5.79 3.55 1.97
CA LEU A 20 -5.05 3.57 0.71
C LEU A 20 -4.43 2.18 0.49
N THR A 21 -4.92 1.48 -0.52
CA THR A 21 -4.55 0.10 -0.87
C THR A 21 -3.72 0.00 -2.14
N GLY A 22 -3.48 1.12 -2.82
CA GLY A 22 -2.61 1.18 -3.99
C GLY A 22 -2.25 2.64 -4.31
N LEU A 23 -1.06 2.85 -4.87
CA LEU A 23 -0.55 4.14 -5.28
C LEU A 23 0.13 4.00 -6.64
N PHE A 24 -0.37 4.71 -7.64
CA PHE A 24 0.15 4.67 -9.01
C PHE A 24 0.40 6.09 -9.51
N ARG A 25 1.33 6.23 -10.44
CA ARG A 25 1.60 7.49 -11.14
C ARG A 25 1.17 7.36 -12.59
N ILE A 26 0.33 8.29 -13.05
CA ILE A 26 0.01 8.47 -14.47
C ILE A 26 1.24 9.08 -15.14
N ARG A 27 1.70 8.44 -16.21
CA ARG A 27 2.81 8.93 -17.04
C ARG A 27 2.22 9.44 -18.35
N ALA A 28 2.69 10.59 -18.82
CA ALA A 28 2.32 11.05 -20.14
C ALA A 28 2.94 10.14 -21.21
N VAL A 29 2.35 10.15 -22.40
CA VAL A 29 2.88 9.42 -23.55
C VAL A 29 4.05 10.21 -24.16
N GLY A 30 5.26 9.66 -24.11
CA GLY A 30 6.49 10.34 -24.51
C GLY A 30 7.23 10.97 -23.32
N GLU A 31 8.44 11.51 -23.53
CA GLU A 31 9.27 12.15 -22.48
C GLU A 31 8.70 13.49 -21.96
N THR A 32 7.39 13.68 -22.02
CA THR A 32 6.70 14.87 -21.52
C THR A 32 6.18 14.60 -20.11
N THR A 33 6.51 15.49 -19.18
CA THR A 33 5.87 15.54 -17.86
C THR A 33 4.63 16.45 -17.95
N PHE A 34 3.65 16.23 -17.07
CA PHE A 34 2.54 17.19 -16.93
C PHE A 34 3.08 18.45 -16.26
N THR A 35 2.62 19.62 -16.70
CA THR A 35 3.19 20.90 -16.28
C THR A 35 2.16 22.00 -16.12
N THR A 36 2.45 22.95 -15.24
CA THR A 36 1.67 24.17 -14.99
C THR A 36 2.58 25.37 -14.72
N TRP A 37 1.99 26.55 -14.63
CA TRP A 37 2.64 27.74 -14.07
C TRP A 37 2.23 27.88 -12.60
N GLU A 38 3.20 28.04 -11.70
CA GLU A 38 2.93 28.49 -10.33
C GLU A 38 3.36 29.96 -10.17
N HIS A 39 2.49 30.79 -9.62
CA HIS A 39 2.80 32.19 -9.26
C HIS A 39 3.55 32.99 -10.35
N ALA A 40 4.73 33.52 -10.02
CA ALA A 40 5.58 34.30 -10.91
C ALA A 40 6.84 33.51 -11.32
N ASP A 41 6.73 32.18 -11.34
CA ASP A 41 7.86 31.32 -11.68
C ASP A 41 8.30 31.54 -13.13
N ILE A 42 9.61 31.44 -13.33
CA ILE A 42 10.26 31.67 -14.63
C ILE A 42 10.18 30.40 -15.50
N ASP A 43 10.08 29.23 -14.85
CA ASP A 43 10.05 27.91 -15.48
C ASP A 43 8.76 27.14 -15.12
N PRO A 44 8.23 26.31 -16.04
CA PRO A 44 7.11 25.43 -15.77
C PRO A 44 7.35 24.47 -14.60
N VAL A 45 6.36 24.33 -13.72
CA VAL A 45 6.37 23.35 -12.63
C VAL A 45 5.85 22.02 -13.14
N GLN A 46 6.59 20.94 -12.85
CA GLN A 46 6.15 19.58 -13.14
C GLN A 46 5.11 19.10 -12.12
N ILE A 47 4.08 18.42 -12.62
CA ILE A 47 2.99 17.87 -11.83
C ILE A 47 3.03 16.35 -11.93
N ASP A 48 3.07 15.71 -10.77
CA ASP A 48 2.88 14.28 -10.65
C ASP A 48 1.38 13.99 -10.52
N VAL A 49 0.82 13.29 -11.50
CA VAL A 49 -0.58 12.87 -11.45
C VAL A 49 -0.63 11.47 -10.86
N ILE A 50 -1.27 11.36 -9.70
CA ILE A 50 -1.25 10.19 -8.83
C ILE A 50 -2.66 9.61 -8.74
N VAL A 51 -2.74 8.28 -8.83
CA VAL A 51 -3.95 7.49 -8.58
C VAL A 51 -3.79 6.75 -7.26
N CYS A 52 -4.73 6.96 -6.36
CA CYS A 52 -4.91 6.18 -5.14
C CYS A 52 -6.02 5.16 -5.35
N VAL A 53 -5.73 3.91 -5.02
CA VAL A 53 -6.77 2.90 -4.82
C VAL A 53 -7.16 2.93 -3.35
N LEU A 54 -8.46 3.03 -3.10
CA LEU A 54 -9.02 3.05 -1.75
C LEU A 54 -9.84 1.79 -1.53
N ASN A 55 -9.56 1.07 -0.45
CA ASN A 55 -10.27 -0.15 -0.04
C ASN A 55 -10.41 -1.20 -1.17
N PHE A 56 -9.44 -1.28 -2.09
CA PHE A 56 -9.48 -2.15 -3.28
C PHE A 56 -10.71 -1.96 -4.18
N ARG A 57 -11.34 -0.78 -4.15
CA ARG A 57 -12.62 -0.56 -4.83
C ARG A 57 -12.72 0.81 -5.48
N HIS A 58 -12.36 1.85 -4.74
CA HIS A 58 -12.54 3.21 -5.19
C HIS A 58 -11.21 3.76 -5.71
N LEU A 59 -11.29 4.73 -6.62
CA LEU A 59 -10.11 5.41 -7.16
C LEU A 59 -10.22 6.90 -6.88
N ALA A 60 -9.12 7.51 -6.44
CA ALA A 60 -9.00 8.95 -6.35
C ALA A 60 -7.76 9.38 -7.15
N VAL A 61 -7.92 10.40 -7.99
CA VAL A 61 -6.83 10.95 -8.80
C VAL A 61 -6.57 12.37 -8.35
N PHE A 62 -5.31 12.71 -8.11
CA PHE A 62 -4.89 14.07 -7.80
C PHE A 62 -3.57 14.42 -8.47
N GLY A 63 -3.37 15.71 -8.72
CA GLY A 63 -2.08 16.26 -9.12
C GLY A 63 -1.33 16.76 -7.89
N GLU A 64 -0.10 16.33 -7.71
CA GLU A 64 0.84 16.93 -6.78
C GLU A 64 1.55 18.10 -7.47
N ILE A 65 1.33 19.31 -6.94
CA ILE A 65 1.88 20.56 -7.45
C ILE A 65 2.77 21.15 -6.35
N GLY A 66 4.02 20.70 -6.29
CA GLY A 66 4.98 21.14 -5.27
C GLY A 66 4.46 20.94 -3.84
N SER A 67 3.95 22.00 -3.22
CA SER A 67 3.42 21.98 -1.84
C SER A 67 1.90 21.77 -1.72
N ARG A 68 1.19 21.65 -2.85
CA ARG A 68 -0.28 21.59 -2.90
C ARG A 68 -0.75 20.33 -3.65
N TYR A 69 -1.98 19.94 -3.35
CA TYR A 69 -2.67 18.87 -4.06
C TYR A 69 -3.90 19.40 -4.76
N MET A 70 -4.08 19.00 -6.01
CA MET A 70 -5.25 19.32 -6.82
C MET A 70 -6.09 18.05 -7.03
N PRO A 71 -7.34 18.00 -6.54
CA PRO A 71 -8.24 16.91 -6.90
C PRO A 71 -8.49 16.91 -8.41
N ILE A 72 -8.38 15.75 -9.06
CA ILE A 72 -8.61 15.58 -10.50
C ILE A 72 -9.87 14.76 -10.74
N ALA A 73 -9.95 13.56 -10.17
CA ALA A 73 -11.09 12.67 -10.37
C ALA A 73 -11.36 11.79 -9.15
N LEU A 74 -12.61 11.36 -9.01
CA LEU A 74 -13.04 10.37 -8.03
C LEU A 74 -13.92 9.32 -8.70
N VAL A 75 -13.66 8.05 -8.42
CA VAL A 75 -14.47 6.90 -8.82
C VAL A 75 -14.91 6.19 -7.55
N LEU A 76 -16.14 6.44 -7.12
CA LEU A 76 -16.74 5.70 -6.00
C LEU A 76 -17.44 4.45 -6.52
N ASP A 77 -18.36 4.59 -7.47
CA ASP A 77 -18.99 3.49 -8.19
C ASP A 77 -19.28 3.95 -9.61
N GLY A 78 -18.93 3.15 -10.62
CA GLY A 78 -19.19 3.45 -12.03
C GLY A 78 -18.15 4.39 -12.67
N GLU A 79 -18.61 5.42 -13.37
CA GLU A 79 -17.76 6.31 -14.17
C GLU A 79 -17.00 7.33 -13.31
N ALA A 80 -15.87 7.83 -13.84
CA ALA A 80 -15.05 8.83 -13.16
C ALA A 80 -15.73 10.20 -13.13
N GLN A 81 -15.80 10.80 -11.95
CA GLN A 81 -16.25 12.17 -11.74
C GLN A 81 -15.04 13.09 -11.67
N PHE A 82 -14.93 14.02 -12.61
CA PHE A 82 -13.83 14.98 -12.67
C PHE A 82 -14.16 16.25 -11.87
N SER A 83 -13.15 16.79 -11.20
CA SER A 83 -13.30 18.03 -10.44
C SER A 83 -13.41 19.23 -11.37
N GLU A 84 -14.23 20.21 -10.99
CA GLU A 84 -14.30 21.49 -11.72
C GLU A 84 -12.93 22.20 -11.70
N LEU A 85 -12.18 22.07 -10.60
CA LEU A 85 -10.85 22.64 -10.47
C LEU A 85 -9.92 22.12 -11.57
N TYR A 86 -9.89 20.81 -11.82
CA TYR A 86 -9.07 20.24 -12.90
C TYR A 86 -9.42 20.81 -14.27
N THR A 87 -10.72 20.98 -14.58
CA THR A 87 -11.19 21.50 -15.87
C THR A 87 -10.92 22.99 -16.08
N THR A 88 -10.75 23.75 -15.00
CA THR A 88 -10.54 25.20 -15.03
C THR A 88 -9.11 25.61 -14.72
N TYR A 89 -8.26 24.67 -14.28
CA TYR A 89 -6.89 24.92 -13.91
C TYR A 89 -6.02 25.25 -15.13
N GLN A 90 -5.05 26.15 -14.94
CA GLN A 90 -4.18 26.60 -16.01
C GLN A 90 -3.01 25.62 -16.24
N TRP A 91 -3.28 24.58 -17.02
CA TRP A 91 -2.27 23.62 -17.44
C TRP A 91 -1.45 24.15 -18.62
N ILE A 92 -0.17 23.78 -18.65
CA ILE A 92 0.67 23.85 -19.86
C ILE A 92 0.57 22.51 -20.60
N SER A 93 0.67 21.42 -19.85
CA SER A 93 0.49 20.05 -20.32
C SER A 93 -0.30 19.28 -19.27
N ALA A 94 -1.51 18.86 -19.59
CA ALA A 94 -2.38 18.07 -18.72
C ALA A 94 -2.54 16.66 -19.27
N PRO A 95 -2.75 15.64 -18.41
CA PRO A 95 -3.32 14.39 -18.90
C PRO A 95 -4.71 14.66 -19.47
N THR A 96 -5.10 13.99 -20.55
CA THR A 96 -6.50 14.05 -21.02
C THR A 96 -7.40 13.17 -20.16
N ILE A 97 -8.72 13.41 -20.24
CA ILE A 97 -9.73 12.57 -19.57
C ILE A 97 -9.61 11.11 -20.04
N GLU A 98 -9.36 10.90 -21.34
CA GLU A 98 -9.20 9.58 -21.94
C GLU A 98 -7.93 8.88 -21.43
N GLU A 99 -6.80 9.60 -21.31
CA GLU A 99 -5.57 9.05 -20.75
C GLU A 99 -5.75 8.63 -19.29
N ILE A 100 -6.45 9.45 -18.49
CA ILE A 100 -6.80 9.11 -17.11
C ILE A 100 -7.69 7.86 -17.10
N ALA A 101 -8.79 7.87 -17.85
CA ALA A 101 -9.73 6.76 -17.90
C ALA A 101 -9.05 5.44 -18.35
N GLN A 102 -8.16 5.52 -19.33
CA GLN A 102 -7.38 4.37 -19.79
C GLN A 102 -6.53 3.80 -18.66
N VAL A 103 -5.76 4.63 -17.94
CA VAL A 103 -4.96 4.15 -16.81
C VAL A 103 -5.84 3.53 -15.73
N LEU A 104 -6.93 4.20 -15.34
CA LEU A 104 -7.86 3.68 -14.32
C LEU A 104 -8.42 2.31 -14.72
N SER A 105 -8.72 2.09 -16.01
CA SER A 105 -9.24 0.81 -16.51
C SER A 105 -8.25 -0.36 -16.46
N THR A 106 -6.94 -0.08 -16.35
CA THR A 106 -5.90 -1.13 -16.27
C THR A 106 -5.65 -1.61 -14.84
N ILE A 107 -6.25 -0.95 -13.84
CA ILE A 107 -6.09 -1.32 -12.44
C ILE A 107 -6.94 -2.56 -12.15
N ASP A 108 -6.26 -3.68 -11.90
CA ASP A 108 -6.86 -4.94 -11.51
C ASP A 108 -6.96 -5.02 -9.98
N PHE A 109 -8.17 -4.84 -9.45
CA PHE A 109 -8.43 -4.88 -8.01
C PHE A 109 -8.24 -6.27 -7.40
N ASP A 110 -8.60 -7.33 -8.13
CA ASP A 110 -8.48 -8.71 -7.64
C ASP A 110 -7.01 -9.08 -7.51
N LYS A 111 -6.20 -8.73 -8.51
CA LYS A 111 -4.76 -8.89 -8.45
C LYS A 111 -4.16 -8.10 -7.28
N LEU A 112 -4.52 -6.81 -7.14
CA LEU A 112 -4.03 -5.99 -6.03
C LEU A 112 -4.38 -6.57 -4.65
N GLN A 113 -5.60 -7.08 -4.50
CA GLN A 113 -6.03 -7.68 -3.25
C GLN A 113 -5.27 -8.98 -2.95
N ASN A 114 -4.98 -9.79 -3.97
CA ASN A 114 -4.19 -11.01 -3.82
C ASN A 114 -2.73 -10.69 -3.48
N ASP A 115 -2.10 -9.80 -4.24
CA ASP A 115 -0.73 -9.32 -4.00
C ASP A 115 -0.63 -8.76 -2.56
N PHE A 116 -1.61 -7.96 -2.11
CA PHE A 116 -1.65 -7.44 -0.75
C PHE A 116 -1.73 -8.54 0.31
N LYS A 117 -2.55 -9.58 0.10
CA LYS A 117 -2.64 -10.73 1.04
C LYS A 117 -1.31 -11.47 1.12
N GLU A 118 -0.63 -11.66 0.00
CA GLU A 118 0.69 -12.30 -0.04
C GLU A 118 1.73 -11.47 0.73
N TYR A 119 1.84 -10.17 0.44
CA TYR A 119 2.74 -9.26 1.15
C TYR A 119 2.42 -9.18 2.64
N GLN A 120 1.14 -9.17 3.01
CA GLN A 120 0.72 -9.17 4.41
C GLN A 120 1.29 -10.37 5.16
N TRP A 121 1.29 -11.56 4.53
CA TRP A 121 1.84 -12.75 5.16
C TRP A 121 3.36 -12.76 5.18
N ALA A 122 4.01 -12.24 4.15
CA ALA A 122 5.48 -12.08 4.13
C ALA A 122 5.96 -11.20 5.30
N VAL A 123 5.34 -10.04 5.50
CA VAL A 123 5.69 -9.12 6.60
C VAL A 123 5.42 -9.75 7.98
N LYS A 124 4.30 -10.47 8.12
CA LYS A 124 3.96 -11.17 9.36
C LYS A 124 4.93 -12.31 9.67
N GLU A 125 5.38 -13.02 8.65
CA GLU A 125 6.41 -14.05 8.79
C GLU A 125 7.75 -13.44 9.20
N GLU A 126 8.20 -12.37 8.55
CA GLU A 126 9.43 -11.67 8.91
C GLU A 126 9.40 -11.24 10.38
N GLN A 127 8.31 -10.61 10.83
CA GLN A 127 8.11 -10.25 12.23
C GLN A 127 8.20 -11.47 13.17
N ALA A 128 7.64 -12.61 12.78
CA ALA A 128 7.67 -13.83 13.58
C ALA A 128 9.09 -14.42 13.61
N ASN A 129 9.80 -14.41 12.48
CA ASN A 129 11.18 -14.90 12.36
C ASN A 129 12.13 -14.06 13.20
N ASP A 130 12.04 -12.72 13.11
CA ASP A 130 12.86 -11.81 13.92
C ASP A 130 12.66 -12.09 15.41
N TRP A 131 11.39 -12.16 15.84
CA TRP A 131 11.06 -12.53 17.22
C TRP A 131 11.66 -13.88 17.63
N TYR A 132 11.57 -14.90 16.76
CA TYR A 132 12.12 -16.22 17.06
C TYR A 132 13.66 -16.14 17.18
N LEU A 133 14.34 -15.47 16.25
CA LEU A 133 15.80 -15.33 16.24
C LEU A 133 16.37 -14.52 17.41
N GLU A 134 15.58 -13.63 18.02
CA GLU A 134 15.96 -12.90 19.24
C GLU A 134 16.04 -13.80 20.49
N HIS A 135 15.46 -15.01 20.46
CA HIS A 135 15.47 -15.93 21.60
C HIS A 135 16.73 -16.81 21.62
N THR A 136 17.11 -17.23 22.83
CA THR A 136 18.21 -18.19 23.01
C THR A 136 17.83 -19.58 22.50
N MET A 137 18.83 -20.41 22.18
CA MET A 137 18.61 -21.81 21.76
C MET A 137 17.80 -22.61 22.80
N GLN A 138 17.93 -22.32 24.10
CA GLN A 138 17.13 -23.00 25.14
C GLN A 138 15.67 -22.58 25.10
N GLU A 139 15.38 -21.34 24.75
CA GLU A 139 14.01 -20.84 24.57
C GLU A 139 13.40 -21.41 23.30
N HIS A 140 14.16 -21.57 22.21
CA HIS A 140 13.70 -22.27 21.00
C HIS A 140 13.18 -23.68 21.29
N LEU A 141 13.90 -24.46 22.11
CA LEU A 141 13.44 -25.78 22.55
C LEU A 141 12.09 -25.73 23.27
N LYS A 142 11.88 -24.72 24.12
CA LYS A 142 10.62 -24.52 24.85
C LYS A 142 9.49 -24.06 23.93
N ILE A 143 9.79 -23.15 23.00
CA ILE A 143 8.81 -22.59 22.04
C ILE A 143 8.30 -23.69 21.11
N MET A 144 9.20 -24.55 20.63
CA MET A 144 8.92 -25.56 19.61
C MET A 144 8.68 -26.97 20.16
N ASP A 145 8.69 -27.13 21.49
CA ASP A 145 8.63 -28.41 22.20
C ASP A 145 9.56 -29.45 21.53
N ALA A 146 10.84 -29.11 21.48
CA ALA A 146 11.88 -29.85 20.77
C ALA A 146 12.97 -30.32 21.72
N LYS A 147 13.64 -31.43 21.37
CA LYS A 147 14.71 -32.01 22.20
C LYS A 147 16.09 -31.50 21.82
N THR A 148 16.25 -31.01 20.59
CA THR A 148 17.51 -30.48 20.08
C THR A 148 17.29 -29.15 19.35
N PRO A 149 18.29 -28.25 19.33
CA PRO A 149 18.16 -26.96 18.64
C PRO A 149 17.86 -27.14 17.15
N LEU A 150 18.55 -28.09 16.50
CA LEU A 150 18.32 -28.41 15.10
C LEU A 150 16.87 -28.85 14.82
N GLU A 151 16.26 -29.62 15.74
CA GLU A 151 14.86 -30.02 15.62
C GLU A 151 13.91 -28.82 15.78
N ALA A 152 14.21 -27.91 16.72
CA ALA A 152 13.42 -26.69 16.92
C ALA A 152 13.39 -25.82 15.66
N ASP A 153 14.57 -25.54 15.10
CA ASP A 153 14.72 -24.71 13.90
C ASP A 153 14.10 -25.38 12.68
N THR A 154 14.29 -26.69 12.52
CA THR A 154 13.65 -27.45 11.43
C THR A 154 12.12 -27.41 11.54
N LYS A 155 11.56 -27.46 12.75
CA LYS A 155 10.11 -27.34 12.96
C LYS A 155 9.63 -25.93 12.62
N TRP A 156 10.38 -24.90 13.01
CA TRP A 156 10.06 -23.50 12.71
C TRP A 156 10.07 -23.22 11.21
N ASP A 157 11.12 -23.65 10.51
CA ASP A 157 11.30 -23.41 9.08
C ASP A 157 10.25 -24.12 8.21
N LYS A 158 9.71 -25.24 8.68
CA LYS A 158 8.63 -25.98 7.98
C LYS A 158 7.26 -25.35 8.15
N MET A 159 7.09 -24.37 9.04
CA MET A 159 5.80 -23.72 9.23
C MET A 159 5.50 -22.77 8.07
N THR A 160 4.21 -22.68 7.73
CA THR A 160 3.73 -21.65 6.82
C THR A 160 3.88 -20.26 7.45
N PRO A 161 3.93 -19.18 6.64
CA PRO A 161 3.95 -17.81 7.15
C PRO A 161 2.88 -17.53 8.22
N LYS A 162 1.66 -18.02 7.95
CA LYS A 162 0.52 -17.93 8.87
C LYS A 162 0.77 -18.72 10.16
N GLY A 163 1.30 -19.95 10.07
CA GLY A 163 1.61 -20.77 11.23
C GLY A 163 2.66 -20.14 12.14
N LYS A 164 3.74 -19.59 11.58
CA LYS A 164 4.77 -18.85 12.32
C LYS A 164 4.17 -17.66 13.07
N TYR A 165 3.36 -16.87 12.39
CA TYR A 165 2.72 -15.70 12.99
C TYR A 165 1.71 -16.06 14.09
N GLU A 166 0.97 -17.15 13.95
CA GLU A 166 0.07 -17.65 14.99
C GLU A 166 0.83 -18.09 16.25
N TYR A 167 1.94 -18.80 16.08
CA TYR A 167 2.85 -19.16 17.18
C TYR A 167 3.41 -17.92 17.90
N PHE A 168 3.93 -16.96 17.12
CA PHE A 168 4.39 -15.67 17.62
C PHE A 168 3.31 -14.97 18.48
N LYS A 169 2.07 -14.90 18.00
CA LYS A 169 0.97 -14.27 18.76
C LYS A 169 0.65 -15.00 20.06
N ILE A 170 0.65 -16.33 20.05
CA ILE A 170 0.38 -17.12 21.26
C ILE A 170 1.43 -16.84 22.33
N TRP A 171 2.70 -16.83 21.95
CA TRP A 171 3.80 -16.64 22.90
C TRP A 171 3.95 -15.19 23.37
N THR A 172 3.70 -14.21 22.50
CA THR A 172 3.74 -12.80 22.88
C THR A 172 2.55 -12.32 23.71
N LYS A 173 1.39 -13.01 23.64
CA LYS A 173 0.22 -12.75 24.51
C LYS A 173 0.33 -13.42 25.89
N LYS A 174 1.25 -14.37 26.07
CA LYS A 174 1.47 -15.07 27.35
C LYS A 174 2.41 -14.32 28.30
N LYS A 175 3.02 -13.21 27.86
CA LYS A 175 3.80 -12.28 28.68
C LYS A 175 2.90 -11.14 29.13
#